data_AF-A0A2V7HPD7-F1
#
_entry.id   AF-A0A2V7HPD7-F1
#
_cell.length_a   1.000
_cell.length_b   1.000
_cell.length_c   1.000
_cell.angle_alpha   90.00
_cell.angle_beta   90.00
_cell.angle_gamma   90.00
#
_symmetry.space_group_name_H-M   'P 1'
#
loop_
_entity.id
_entity.type
_entity.pdbx_description
1 polymer ?
#
loop_
_entity_poly.entity_id
_entity_poly.type
_entity_poly.pdbx_seq_one_letter_code
_entity_poly.pdbx_strand_id
1 'polypeptide(L)'
;MRSDSNGVLFLQRSPDEGKRWQTPVEVDARDEGHRGCSRPPPGISYDSASRYVYLVYFLDATDGAGVFFAHSMDEGKMFHSPVPVVYGSSPSRASVAGHGDSVVVVFEDPNSATPTLGIVLSRSTGHIFDQRGQVTPEEIRADAPWVSLEKNQINVWWMTPDVVDRVGHREGVWR
;
A
#
# COMPACT_ATOMS: atom_id res chain seq x y z
N MET A 1 -18.35 13.13 6.89
CA MET A 1 -17.84 11.87 7.47
C MET A 1 -17.52 12.13 8.93
N ARG A 2 -17.89 11.24 9.87
CA ARG A 2 -17.56 11.46 11.28
C ARG A 2 -16.10 11.08 11.53
N SER A 3 -15.47 11.72 12.51
CA SER A 3 -14.08 11.44 12.87
C SER A 3 -13.87 10.04 13.48
N ASP A 4 -14.96 9.39 13.91
CA ASP A 4 -14.98 8.09 14.58
C ASP A 4 -15.57 6.97 13.71
N SER A 5 -15.67 7.15 12.39
CA SER A 5 -16.24 6.13 11.50
C SER A 5 -15.23 5.04 11.14
N ASN A 6 -15.71 3.79 11.12
CA ASN A 6 -15.06 2.69 10.42
C ASN A 6 -15.26 2.82 8.90
N GLY A 7 -14.60 1.94 8.14
CA GLY A 7 -14.66 1.96 6.68
C GLY A 7 -14.78 0.57 6.07
N VAL A 8 -15.33 0.54 4.86
CA VAL A 8 -15.20 -0.61 3.96
C VAL A 8 -14.41 -0.12 2.75
N LEU A 9 -13.39 -0.86 2.38
CA LEU A 9 -12.60 -0.58 1.19
C LEU A 9 -13.30 -1.20 -0.02
N PHE A 10 -13.58 -0.37 -1.02
CA PHE A 10 -14.12 -0.81 -2.31
C PHE A 10 -13.17 -0.43 -3.45
N LEU A 11 -13.12 -1.26 -4.48
CA LEU A 11 -12.57 -0.92 -5.78
C LEU A 11 -13.71 -0.62 -6.75
N GLN A 12 -13.59 0.46 -7.52
CA GLN A 12 -14.45 0.70 -8.68
C GLN A 12 -13.60 0.93 -9.91
N ARG A 13 -14.06 0.42 -11.06
CA ARG A 13 -13.38 0.60 -12.35
C ARG A 13 -14.31 1.16 -13.41
N SER A 14 -13.72 1.87 -14.35
CA SER A 14 -14.37 2.35 -15.56
C SER A 14 -13.70 1.72 -16.78
N PRO A 15 -14.46 1.03 -17.65
CA PRO A 15 -13.92 0.46 -18.90
C PRO A 15 -13.92 1.48 -20.06
N ASP A 16 -14.44 2.69 -19.85
CA ASP A 16 -14.75 3.66 -20.90
C ASP A 16 -14.26 5.07 -20.54
N GLU A 17 -13.03 5.16 -20.05
CA GLU A 17 -12.33 6.43 -19.74
C GLU A 17 -13.10 7.33 -18.75
N GLY A 18 -13.77 6.70 -17.79
CA GLY A 18 -14.51 7.39 -16.73
C GLY A 18 -15.96 7.75 -17.08
N LYS A 19 -16.45 7.41 -18.29
CA LYS A 19 -17.84 7.72 -18.71
C LYS A 19 -18.87 6.94 -17.91
N ARG A 20 -18.57 5.69 -17.57
CA ARG A 20 -19.39 4.81 -16.74
C ARG A 20 -18.53 4.09 -15.74
N TRP A 21 -19.09 3.86 -14.56
CA TRP A 21 -18.45 3.13 -13.49
C TRP A 21 -19.21 1.84 -13.23
N GLN A 22 -18.46 0.74 -13.07
CA GLN A 22 -19.06 -0.53 -12.71
C GLN A 22 -19.51 -0.51 -11.24
N THR A 23 -20.31 -1.49 -10.85
CA THR A 23 -20.65 -1.68 -9.43
C THR A 23 -19.36 -1.83 -8.61
N PRO A 24 -19.22 -1.11 -7.48
CA PRO A 24 -18.07 -1.26 -6.61
C PRO A 24 -17.94 -2.71 -6.12
N VAL A 25 -16.70 -3.21 -6.09
CA VAL A 25 -16.34 -4.52 -5.55
C VAL A 25 -15.74 -4.32 -4.18
N GLU A 26 -16.25 -5.02 -3.18
CA GLU A 26 -15.69 -5.00 -1.82
C GLU A 26 -14.30 -5.64 -1.83
N VAL A 27 -13.33 -4.95 -1.23
CA VAL A 27 -11.95 -5.41 -1.09
C VAL A 27 -11.71 -5.91 0.34
N ASP A 28 -12.11 -5.09 1.33
CA ASP A 28 -11.94 -5.41 2.74
C ASP A 28 -12.96 -4.63 3.59
N ALA A 29 -13.71 -5.35 4.43
CA ALA A 29 -14.70 -4.80 5.36
C ALA A 29 -14.32 -5.03 6.83
N ARG A 30 -13.09 -5.47 7.12
CA ARG A 30 -12.66 -5.86 8.47
C ARG A 30 -12.34 -4.69 9.41
N ASP A 31 -12.44 -3.45 8.94
CA ASP A 31 -12.13 -2.28 9.76
C ASP A 31 -13.14 -2.10 10.89
N GLU A 32 -12.66 -2.19 12.12
CA GLU A 32 -13.42 -1.91 13.33
C GLU A 32 -12.97 -0.59 13.98
N GLY A 33 -11.96 0.06 13.40
CA GLY A 33 -11.40 1.30 13.89
C GLY A 33 -12.31 2.52 13.75
N HIS A 34 -12.15 3.44 14.69
CA HIS A 34 -12.84 4.72 14.70
C HIS A 34 -11.93 5.86 14.22
N ARG A 35 -11.27 5.69 13.06
CA ARG A 35 -10.30 6.69 12.56
C ARG A 35 -10.90 7.79 11.71
N GLY A 36 -12.06 7.57 11.07
CA GLY A 36 -12.68 8.54 10.18
C GLY A 36 -11.67 9.09 9.15
N CYS A 37 -11.49 10.42 9.13
CA CYS A 37 -10.60 11.11 8.20
C CYS A 37 -9.09 10.98 8.52
N SER A 38 -8.72 10.44 9.69
CA SER A 38 -7.31 10.20 10.04
C SER A 38 -6.74 8.93 9.40
N ARG A 39 -7.58 8.15 8.73
CA ARG A 39 -7.15 6.95 7.99
C ARG A 39 -6.34 7.37 6.75
N PRO A 40 -5.12 6.86 6.58
CA PRO A 40 -4.33 7.11 5.39
C PRO A 40 -5.05 6.68 4.11
N PRO A 41 -4.86 7.38 2.98
CA PRO A 41 -5.40 6.94 1.70
C PRO A 41 -4.77 5.60 1.29
N PRO A 42 -5.53 4.70 0.65
CA PRO A 42 -4.97 3.47 0.10
C PRO A 42 -4.06 3.78 -1.10
N GLY A 43 -3.06 2.93 -1.32
CA GLY A 43 -2.25 2.88 -2.53
C GLY A 43 -2.79 1.83 -3.51
N ILE A 44 -2.68 2.11 -4.81
CA ILE A 44 -3.11 1.21 -5.89
C ILE A 44 -2.07 1.14 -6.99
N SER A 45 -1.88 -0.05 -7.56
CA SER A 45 -1.12 -0.28 -8.78
C SER A 45 -1.88 -1.22 -9.72
N TYR A 46 -1.78 -0.97 -11.02
CA TYR A 46 -2.35 -1.82 -12.06
C TYR A 46 -1.25 -2.20 -13.03
N ASP A 47 -1.04 -3.51 -13.20
CA ASP A 47 -0.12 -4.02 -14.21
C ASP A 47 -0.90 -4.34 -15.48
N SER A 48 -0.67 -3.57 -16.54
CA SER A 48 -1.40 -3.72 -17.81
C SER A 48 -1.07 -5.01 -18.56
N ALA A 49 0.10 -5.61 -18.32
CA ALA A 49 0.52 -6.84 -18.99
C ALA A 49 -0.23 -8.07 -18.43
N SER A 50 -0.26 -8.21 -17.11
CA SER A 50 -0.99 -9.29 -16.42
C SER A 50 -2.47 -8.98 -16.20
N ARG A 51 -2.83 -7.69 -16.21
CA ARG A 51 -4.13 -7.13 -15.80
C ARG A 51 -4.44 -7.31 -14.32
N TYR A 52 -3.39 -7.46 -13.50
CA TYR A 52 -3.53 -7.59 -12.05
C TYR A 52 -3.68 -6.21 -11.40
N VAL A 53 -4.46 -6.17 -10.32
CA VAL A 53 -4.63 -4.98 -9.48
C VAL A 53 -4.05 -5.27 -8.11
N TYR A 54 -3.24 -4.34 -7.61
CA TYR A 54 -2.60 -4.41 -6.31
C TYR A 54 -3.05 -3.25 -5.44
N LEU A 55 -3.42 -3.52 -4.21
CA LEU A 55 -3.86 -2.55 -3.23
C LEU A 55 -3.04 -2.68 -1.96
N VAL A 56 -2.68 -1.54 -1.38
CA VAL A 56 -2.11 -1.46 -0.03
C VAL A 56 -2.86 -0.41 0.77
N TYR A 57 -3.16 -0.70 2.03
CA TYR A 57 -4.01 0.16 2.85
C TYR A 57 -3.78 -0.09 4.33
N PHE A 58 -4.15 0.88 5.15
CA PHE A 58 -4.09 0.77 6.61
C PHE A 58 -5.50 0.61 7.18
N LEU A 59 -5.73 -0.40 8.02
CA LEU A 59 -6.97 -0.60 8.78
C LEU A 59 -6.67 -0.87 10.26
N ASP A 60 -7.67 -0.61 11.11
CA ASP A 60 -7.76 -1.27 12.41
C ASP A 60 -8.64 -2.50 12.26
N ALA A 61 -8.04 -3.59 11.78
CA ALA A 61 -8.77 -4.83 11.56
C ALA A 61 -9.01 -5.59 12.87
N THR A 62 -10.02 -6.47 12.86
CA THR A 62 -10.33 -7.40 13.98
C THR A 62 -9.13 -8.14 14.56
N ASP A 63 -8.15 -8.49 13.72
CA ASP A 63 -6.93 -9.24 14.05
C ASP A 63 -5.73 -8.33 14.38
N GLY A 64 -5.89 -7.01 14.29
CA GLY A 64 -4.89 -6.02 14.66
C GLY A 64 -4.81 -4.85 13.68
N ALA A 65 -4.44 -3.68 14.20
CA ALA A 65 -4.15 -2.52 13.37
C ALA A 65 -2.86 -2.71 12.56
N GLY A 66 -2.85 -2.26 11.30
CA GLY A 66 -1.66 -2.40 10.47
C GLY A 66 -1.87 -2.04 9.01
N VAL A 67 -0.80 -2.22 8.24
CA VAL A 67 -0.79 -2.15 6.79
C VAL A 67 -1.11 -3.53 6.23
N PHE A 68 -2.07 -3.58 5.33
CA PHE A 68 -2.55 -4.77 4.64
C PHE A 68 -2.40 -4.61 3.13
N PHE A 69 -2.34 -5.75 2.47
CA PHE A 69 -2.26 -5.86 1.02
C PHE A 69 -3.40 -6.74 0.51
N ALA A 70 -4.00 -6.34 -0.60
CA ALA A 70 -4.93 -7.19 -1.35
C ALA A 70 -4.61 -7.12 -2.83
N HIS A 71 -4.95 -8.17 -3.57
CA HIS A 71 -4.76 -8.21 -5.00
C HIS A 71 -5.92 -8.90 -5.71
N SER A 72 -6.02 -8.58 -7.00
CA SER A 72 -6.94 -9.19 -7.94
C SER A 72 -6.15 -9.70 -9.14
N MET A 73 -6.45 -10.93 -9.57
CA MET A 73 -5.91 -11.51 -10.80
C MET A 73 -6.92 -11.53 -11.96
N ASP A 74 -8.09 -10.90 -11.79
CA ASP A 74 -9.18 -10.92 -12.77
C ASP A 74 -9.71 -9.53 -13.15
N GLU A 75 -8.77 -8.57 -13.28
CA GLU A 75 -9.03 -7.16 -13.64
C GLU A 75 -9.84 -6.37 -12.59
N GLY A 76 -9.89 -6.82 -11.34
CA GLY A 76 -10.60 -6.17 -10.24
C GLY A 76 -12.06 -6.61 -10.12
N LYS A 77 -12.41 -7.82 -10.60
CA LYS A 77 -13.76 -8.38 -10.42
C LYS A 77 -13.92 -9.03 -9.05
N MET A 78 -12.85 -9.59 -8.50
CA MET A 78 -12.79 -10.10 -7.13
C MET A 78 -11.39 -9.90 -6.54
N PHE A 79 -11.32 -9.82 -5.21
CA PHE A 79 -10.07 -9.70 -4.49
C PHE A 79 -9.82 -10.96 -3.65
N HIS A 80 -8.57 -11.41 -3.64
CA HIS A 80 -8.13 -12.44 -2.72
C HIS A 80 -8.10 -11.91 -1.28
N SER A 81 -8.15 -12.84 -0.32
CA SER A 81 -8.08 -12.50 1.10
C SER A 81 -6.86 -11.62 1.39
N PRO A 82 -7.03 -10.53 2.17
CA PRO A 82 -5.94 -9.64 2.50
C PRO A 82 -4.78 -10.34 3.22
N VAL A 83 -3.57 -9.87 2.94
CA VAL A 83 -2.33 -10.34 3.56
C VAL A 83 -1.76 -9.20 4.44
N PRO A 84 -1.45 -9.45 5.73
CA PRO A 84 -0.82 -8.44 6.57
C PRO A 84 0.60 -8.16 6.09
N VAL A 85 0.92 -6.88 5.87
CA VAL A 85 2.26 -6.41 5.53
C VAL A 85 3.04 -6.16 6.83
N VAL A 86 2.49 -5.36 7.73
CA VAL A 86 3.05 -5.06 9.06
C VAL A 86 1.91 -4.67 10.01
N TYR A 87 1.98 -5.12 11.26
CA TYR A 87 1.08 -4.66 12.32
C TYR A 87 1.69 -3.45 13.05
N GLY A 88 0.83 -2.54 13.50
CA GLY A 88 1.17 -1.36 14.28
C GLY A 88 -0.02 -0.40 14.35
N SER A 89 -0.20 0.23 15.52
CA SER A 89 -1.38 1.09 15.77
C SER A 89 -1.24 2.52 15.25
N SER A 90 -0.05 2.92 14.80
CA SER A 90 0.17 4.24 14.21
C SER A 90 -0.33 4.24 12.77
N PRO A 91 -1.13 5.23 12.34
CA PRO A 91 -1.50 5.37 10.93
C PRO A 91 -0.26 5.37 10.04
N SER A 92 -0.28 4.54 9.01
CA SER A 92 0.85 4.38 8.09
C SER A 92 0.39 4.58 6.65
N ARG A 93 1.01 5.55 5.97
CA ARG A 93 0.86 5.69 4.52
C ARG A 93 1.70 4.62 3.84
N ALA A 94 1.15 4.02 2.79
CA ALA A 94 1.83 2.99 2.02
C ALA A 94 1.61 3.18 0.52
N SER A 95 2.56 2.67 -0.25
CA SER A 95 2.56 2.66 -1.70
C SER A 95 2.93 1.26 -2.20
N VAL A 96 2.37 0.87 -3.34
CA VAL A 96 2.55 -0.45 -3.92
C VAL A 96 2.86 -0.32 -5.40
N ALA A 97 3.76 -1.16 -5.90
CA ALA A 97 4.00 -1.36 -7.31
C ALA A 97 4.07 -2.86 -7.61
N GLY A 98 3.51 -3.28 -8.73
CA GLY A 98 3.56 -4.67 -9.16
C GLY A 98 3.85 -4.84 -10.65
N HIS A 99 4.47 -5.96 -10.99
CA HIS A 99 4.78 -6.39 -12.35
C HIS A 99 4.74 -7.91 -12.42
N GLY A 100 3.70 -8.50 -13.02
CA GLY A 100 3.51 -9.95 -13.04
C GLY A 100 3.33 -10.57 -11.65
N ASP A 101 4.26 -11.42 -11.23
CA ASP A 101 4.26 -12.05 -9.90
C ASP A 101 4.98 -11.22 -8.83
N SER A 102 5.63 -10.14 -9.25
CA SER A 102 6.56 -9.36 -8.45
C SER A 102 5.83 -8.15 -7.88
N VAL A 103 5.72 -8.08 -6.56
CA VAL A 103 5.08 -6.98 -5.82
C VAL A 103 6.05 -6.35 -4.83
N VAL A 104 6.09 -5.03 -4.80
CA VAL A 104 6.82 -4.23 -3.80
C VAL A 104 5.85 -3.34 -3.06
N VAL A 105 5.93 -3.37 -1.73
CA VAL A 105 5.19 -2.44 -0.86
C VAL A 105 6.19 -1.64 -0.04
N VAL A 106 6.03 -0.32 -0.06
CA VAL A 106 6.76 0.62 0.81
C VAL A 106 5.77 1.29 1.74
N PHE A 107 6.11 1.41 3.02
CA PHE A 107 5.21 1.93 4.03
C PHE A 107 5.97 2.74 5.08
N GLU A 108 5.30 3.72 5.67
CA GLU A 108 5.76 4.36 6.92
C GLU A 108 5.76 3.31 8.02
N ASP A 109 6.88 3.07 8.69
CA ASP A 109 6.95 2.05 9.74
C ASP A 109 6.08 2.47 10.94
N PRO A 110 4.95 1.78 11.19
CA PRO A 110 4.01 2.19 12.25
C PRO A 110 4.58 1.94 13.66
N ASN A 111 5.70 1.22 13.77
CA ASN A 111 6.35 0.89 15.03
C ASN A 111 7.62 1.72 15.28
N SER A 112 8.04 2.53 14.31
CA SER A 112 9.24 3.35 14.43
C SER A 112 8.99 4.58 15.31
N ALA A 113 9.95 4.91 16.18
CA ALA A 113 9.89 6.11 17.02
C ALA A 113 10.08 7.41 16.22
N THR A 114 10.75 7.32 15.07
CA THR A 114 10.91 8.41 14.09
C THR A 114 10.26 8.00 12.76
N PRO A 115 9.77 8.94 11.94
CA PRO A 115 9.21 8.59 10.64
C PRO A 115 10.27 7.96 9.75
N THR A 116 10.17 6.65 9.50
CA THR A 116 11.07 5.89 8.62
C THR A 116 10.25 5.02 7.69
N LEU A 117 10.88 4.54 6.61
CA LEU A 117 10.19 3.74 5.60
C LEU A 117 10.68 2.28 5.60
N GLY A 118 9.74 1.37 5.76
CA GLY A 118 9.92 -0.06 5.54
C GLY A 118 9.64 -0.44 4.08
N ILE A 119 10.19 -1.58 3.65
CA ILE A 119 9.92 -2.20 2.35
C ILE A 119 9.73 -3.69 2.52
N VAL A 120 8.74 -4.26 1.82
CA VAL A 120 8.58 -5.70 1.64
C VAL A 120 8.42 -6.06 0.18
N LEU A 121 8.82 -7.27 -0.19
CA LEU A 121 8.76 -7.78 -1.55
C LEU A 121 8.14 -9.18 -1.59
N SER A 122 7.48 -9.50 -2.71
CA SER A 122 6.82 -10.79 -2.94
C SER A 122 6.98 -11.30 -4.36
N ARG A 123 7.45 -12.54 -4.53
CA ARG A 123 7.46 -13.27 -5.82
C ARG A 123 6.24 -14.19 -6.02
N SER A 124 5.16 -13.90 -5.30
CA SER A 124 3.95 -14.72 -5.33
C SER A 124 2.72 -13.85 -5.48
N THR A 125 2.81 -12.75 -6.25
CA THR A 125 1.70 -11.81 -6.45
C THR A 125 1.21 -11.18 -5.13
N GLY A 126 2.04 -11.22 -4.08
CA GLY A 126 1.69 -10.76 -2.74
C GLY A 126 0.91 -11.76 -1.89
N HIS A 127 0.86 -13.05 -2.24
CA HIS A 127 0.37 -14.10 -1.33
C HIS A 127 1.27 -14.24 -0.09
N ILE A 128 2.57 -14.02 -0.26
CA ILE A 128 3.57 -14.04 0.83
C ILE A 128 4.60 -12.92 0.60
N PHE A 129 4.92 -12.16 1.64
CA PHE A 129 6.03 -11.19 1.66
C PHE A 129 7.21 -11.75 2.48
N ASP A 130 8.16 -12.38 1.79
CA ASP A 130 9.29 -13.13 2.35
C ASP A 130 10.59 -12.32 2.42
N GLN A 131 10.69 -11.22 1.69
CA GLN A 131 11.82 -10.28 1.75
C GLN A 131 11.38 -8.96 2.38
N ARG A 132 12.18 -8.46 3.34
CA ARG A 132 11.86 -7.27 4.14
C ARG A 132 13.12 -6.45 4.42
N GLY A 133 12.97 -5.14 4.56
CA GLY A 133 14.07 -4.24 4.91
C GLY A 133 13.62 -2.81 5.17
N GLN A 134 14.57 -1.89 5.26
CA GLN A 134 14.34 -0.45 5.39
C GLN A 134 14.80 0.30 4.13
N VAL A 135 13.97 1.23 3.67
CA VAL A 135 14.30 2.18 2.59
C VAL A 135 15.17 3.30 3.12
N THR A 136 14.94 3.77 4.34
CA THR A 136 15.70 4.84 4.95
C THR A 136 16.41 4.34 6.22
N PRO A 137 17.68 4.72 6.46
CA PRO A 137 18.29 4.59 7.77
C PRO A 137 17.48 5.31 8.86
N GLU A 138 17.66 4.95 10.13
CA GLU A 138 16.90 5.52 11.25
C GLU A 138 17.07 7.05 11.40
N GLU A 139 18.20 7.59 10.93
CA GLU A 139 18.53 9.01 10.98
C GLU A 139 17.85 9.82 9.86
N ILE A 140 17.34 9.14 8.83
CA ILE A 140 16.67 9.77 7.70
C ILE A 140 15.17 9.71 7.92
N ARG A 141 14.60 10.85 8.30
CA ARG A 141 13.16 11.03 8.41
C ARG A 141 12.51 10.97 7.03
N ALA A 142 11.47 10.17 6.91
CA ALA A 142 10.78 9.94 5.65
C ALA A 142 9.31 9.57 5.87
N ASP A 143 8.43 10.21 5.10
CA ASP A 143 7.00 9.96 5.09
C ASP A 143 6.44 10.05 3.64
N ALA A 144 5.15 9.78 3.48
CA ALA A 144 4.44 9.84 2.21
C ALA A 144 5.16 9.11 1.05
N PRO A 145 5.45 7.79 1.20
CA PRO A 145 6.25 7.08 0.21
C PRO A 145 5.52 6.94 -1.13
N TRP A 146 6.30 6.90 -2.20
CA TRP A 146 5.87 6.48 -3.54
C TRP A 146 6.85 5.45 -4.09
N VAL A 147 6.35 4.36 -4.68
CA VAL A 147 7.19 3.32 -5.28
C VAL A 147 6.82 3.07 -6.74
N SER A 148 7.84 2.81 -7.58
CA SER A 148 7.66 2.20 -8.89
C SER A 148 8.50 0.92 -9.00
N LEU A 149 8.02 0.00 -9.84
CA LEU A 149 8.71 -1.24 -10.17
C LEU A 149 8.77 -1.37 -11.70
N GLU A 150 9.97 -1.27 -12.25
CA GLU A 150 10.22 -1.44 -13.68
C GLU A 150 11.09 -2.68 -13.88
N LYS A 151 10.44 -3.80 -14.27
CA LYS A 151 11.04 -5.14 -14.29
C LYS A 151 11.57 -5.50 -12.89
N ASN A 152 12.86 -5.29 -12.65
CA ASN A 152 13.52 -5.60 -11.37
C ASN A 152 14.07 -4.33 -10.68
N GLN A 153 13.91 -3.15 -11.29
CA GLN A 153 14.37 -1.90 -10.70
C GLN A 153 13.27 -1.33 -9.82
N ILE A 154 13.62 -1.05 -8.58
CA ILE A 154 12.74 -0.47 -7.57
C ILE A 154 13.18 0.97 -7.38
N ASN A 155 12.28 1.91 -7.59
CA ASN A 155 12.51 3.31 -7.27
C ASN A 155 11.56 3.72 -6.16
N VAL A 156 12.11 4.35 -5.12
CA VAL A 156 11.33 4.86 -3.99
C VAL A 156 11.59 6.34 -3.84
N TRP A 157 10.52 7.12 -3.70
CA TRP A 157 10.56 8.53 -3.33
C TRP A 157 9.78 8.75 -2.05
N TRP A 158 10.11 9.81 -1.33
CA TRP A 158 9.44 10.18 -0.09
C TRP A 158 9.55 11.67 0.17
N MET A 159 8.68 12.16 1.05
CA MET A 159 8.79 13.50 1.61
C MET A 159 9.63 13.45 2.88
N THR A 160 10.41 14.50 3.13
CA THR A 160 11.08 14.67 4.43
C THR A 160 10.17 15.47 5.35
N PRO A 161 9.69 14.90 6.46
CA PRO A 161 8.88 15.62 7.42
C PRO A 161 9.56 16.93 7.87
N ASP A 162 8.76 17.96 8.12
CA ASP A 162 9.21 19.26 8.63
C ASP A 162 10.16 20.06 7.69
N VAL A 163 10.39 19.56 6.46
CA VAL A 163 11.16 20.27 5.43
C VAL A 163 10.32 20.40 4.17
N VAL A 164 9.82 21.61 3.93
CA VAL A 164 8.95 21.92 2.78
C VAL A 164 9.65 21.56 1.46
N ASP A 165 8.92 20.88 0.58
CA ASP A 165 9.33 20.50 -0.79
C ASP A 165 10.62 19.66 -0.89
N ARG A 166 11.08 19.06 0.21
CA ARG A 166 12.23 18.15 0.17
C ARG A 166 11.79 16.72 -0.14
N VAL A 167 12.11 16.30 -1.36
CA VAL A 167 11.92 14.94 -1.84
C VAL A 167 13.21 14.15 -1.67
N GLY A 168 13.12 12.99 -1.01
CA GLY A 168 14.18 11.98 -1.00
C GLY A 168 13.96 10.92 -2.07
N HIS A 169 15.03 10.23 -2.45
CA HIS A 169 14.99 9.18 -3.46
C HIS A 169 15.99 8.06 -3.14
N ARG A 170 15.60 6.82 -3.40
CA ARG A 170 16.46 5.63 -3.34
C ARG A 170 16.10 4.67 -4.47
N GLU A 171 17.12 4.18 -5.14
CA GLU A 171 17.03 3.11 -6.13
C GLU A 171 17.53 1.80 -5.51
N GLY A 172 16.94 0.69 -5.93
CA GLY A 172 17.41 -0.66 -5.65
C GLY A 172 17.12 -1.61 -6.80
N VAL A 173 17.80 -2.76 -6.80
CA VAL A 173 17.51 -3.86 -7.72
C VAL A 173 17.02 -5.04 -6.92
N TRP A 174 15.85 -5.56 -7.30
CA TRP A 174 15.32 -6.79 -6.73
C TRP A 174 16.16 -7.99 -7.21
N ARG A 175 16.69 -8.76 -6.26
CA ARG A 175 17.46 -9.99 -6.50
C ARG A 175 16.71 -11.23 -6.03
#